data_AF-A0A453FJX5-F1
#
_entry.id   AF-A0A453FJX5-F1
#
_cell.length_a   1.000
_cell.length_b   1.000
_cell.length_c   1.000
_cell.angle_alpha   90.00
_cell.angle_beta   90.00
_cell.angle_gamma   90.00
#
_symmetry.space_group_name_H-M   'P 1'
#
loop_
_entity.id
_entity.type
_entity.pdbx_description
1 polymer ?
#
loop_
_entity_poly.entity_id
_entity_poly.type
_entity_poly.pdbx_seq_one_letter_code
_entity_poly.pdbx_strand_id
1 'polypeptide(L)'
;MNSMRNLFIVGVSIFLGLSVPEYFFRYSMAAQRGPAHTKAGWFNDYINTIFSSPPTVGLMVAVFLDNTLEVKDAGRDRGMPWWVPFRSFKGDSRNEEFYSLPFNLNRFFPPS
;
A
#
# COMPACT_ATOMS: atom_id res chain seq x y z
N MET A 1 12.27 -12.03 -1.46
CA MET A 1 12.45 -10.63 -1.03
C MET A 1 13.89 -10.12 -1.26
N ASN A 2 14.60 -10.63 -2.29
CA ASN A 2 16.00 -10.24 -2.59
C ASN A 2 16.10 -9.42 -3.89
N SER A 3 15.12 -8.56 -4.16
CA SER A 3 15.19 -7.61 -5.28
C SER A 3 15.64 -6.26 -4.72
N MET A 4 16.66 -5.66 -5.33
CA MET A 4 17.13 -4.32 -4.96
C MET A 4 15.96 -3.31 -4.94
N ARG A 5 14.94 -3.49 -5.79
CA ARG A 5 13.73 -2.66 -5.80
C ARG A 5 12.98 -2.73 -4.47
N ASN A 6 12.65 -3.93 -3.98
CA ASN A 6 11.87 -4.06 -2.74
C ASN A 6 12.65 -3.54 -1.53
N LEU A 7 13.98 -3.78 -1.48
CA LEU A 7 14.81 -3.25 -0.41
C LEU A 7 14.86 -1.71 -0.46
N PHE A 8 14.97 -1.14 -1.66
CA PHE A 8 14.91 0.32 -1.86
C PHE A 8 13.55 0.90 -1.44
N ILE A 9 12.45 0.31 -1.87
CA ILE A 9 11.10 0.76 -1.50
C ILE A 9 10.93 0.75 0.02
N VAL A 10 11.28 -0.36 0.68
CA VAL A 10 11.18 -0.49 2.14
C VAL A 10 12.10 0.49 2.86
N GLY A 11 13.35 0.63 2.42
CA GLY A 11 14.30 1.55 3.05
C GLY A 11 13.86 3.00 2.95
N VAL A 12 13.45 3.44 1.76
CA VAL A 12 12.98 4.81 1.52
C VAL A 12 11.65 5.08 2.21
N SER A 13 10.71 4.13 2.20
CA SER A 13 9.41 4.31 2.85
C SER A 13 9.51 4.41 4.36
N ILE A 14 10.36 3.60 5.01
CA ILE A 14 10.61 3.69 6.45
C ILE A 14 11.31 5.02 6.77
N PHE A 15 12.33 5.39 6.00
CA PHE A 15 13.06 6.62 6.23
C PHE A 15 12.17 7.87 6.11
N LEU A 16 11.39 7.98 5.03
CA LEU A 16 10.46 9.10 4.83
C LEU A 16 9.25 9.04 5.78
N GLY A 17 8.79 7.83 6.10
CA GLY A 17 7.74 7.60 7.08
C GLY A 17 8.10 8.06 8.49
N LEU A 18 9.39 8.12 8.84
CA LEU A 18 9.85 8.67 10.12
C LEU A 18 10.24 10.14 10.01
N SER A 19 10.90 10.55 8.93
CA SER A 19 11.45 11.91 8.80
C SER A 19 10.38 12.98 8.58
N VAL A 20 9.33 12.68 7.81
CA VAL A 20 8.26 13.65 7.52
C VAL A 20 7.40 13.95 8.75
N PRO A 21 6.90 12.97 9.51
CA PRO A 21 6.19 13.27 10.76
C PRO A 21 7.04 14.03 11.78
N GLU A 22 8.33 13.71 11.89
CA GLU A 22 9.26 14.43 12.76
C GLU A 22 9.40 15.90 12.34
N TYR A 23 9.42 16.19 11.03
CA TYR A 23 9.37 17.56 10.53
C TYR A 23 8.07 18.27 10.94
N PHE A 24 6.92 17.62 10.77
CA PHE A 24 5.61 18.17 11.14
C PHE A 24 5.53 18.46 12.64
N PHE A 25 6.08 17.55 13.47
CA PHE A 25 6.15 17.71 14.90
C PHE A 25 7.02 18.91 15.30
N ARG A 26 8.25 18.98 14.79
CA ARG A 26 9.17 20.11 15.07
C ARG A 26 8.62 21.45 14.62
N TYR A 27 8.02 21.50 13.44
CA TYR A 27 7.39 22.71 12.94
C TYR A 27 6.24 23.15 13.85
N SER A 28 5.39 22.21 14.26
CA SER A 28 4.25 22.51 15.14
C SER A 28 4.69 23.02 16.50
N MET A 29 5.76 22.47 17.08
CA MET A 29 6.34 22.95 18.34
C MET A 29 6.90 24.37 18.21
N ALA A 30 7.60 24.67 17.12
CA ALA A 30 8.25 25.97 16.92
C ALA A 30 7.25 27.08 16.56
N ALA A 31 6.29 26.79 15.68
CA ALA A 31 5.35 27.77 15.15
C ALA A 31 4.03 27.84 15.93
N GLN A 32 3.81 26.94 16.91
CA GLN A 32 2.53 26.74 17.62
C GLN A 32 1.34 26.46 16.67
N ARG A 33 1.64 26.00 15.45
CA ARG A 33 0.65 25.68 14.40
C ARG A 33 1.23 24.65 13.43
N GLY A 34 0.35 23.87 12.79
CA GLY A 34 0.76 22.90 11.77
C GLY A 34 1.38 23.55 10.51
N PRO A 35 2.21 22.80 9.76
CA PRO A 35 2.78 23.27 8.49
C PRO A 35 1.73 23.70 7.47
N ALA A 36 0.63 22.96 7.36
CA ALA A 36 -0.50 23.36 6.54
C ALA A 36 -1.31 24.44 7.27
N HIS A 37 -1.25 25.67 6.76
CA HIS A 37 -1.95 26.82 7.34
C HIS A 37 -2.56 27.71 6.25
N THR A 38 -3.68 27.23 5.71
CA THR A 38 -4.52 27.93 4.74
C THR A 38 -5.79 28.49 5.41
N LYS A 39 -6.60 29.27 4.70
CA LYS A 39 -7.90 29.76 5.20
C LYS A 39 -8.96 28.65 5.37
N ALA A 40 -8.67 27.43 4.92
CA ALA A 40 -9.55 26.28 5.05
C ALA A 40 -9.10 25.39 6.23
N GLY A 41 -9.73 25.56 7.40
CA GLY A 41 -9.40 24.78 8.61
C GLY A 41 -9.48 23.28 8.40
N TRP A 42 -10.57 22.80 7.79
CA TRP A 42 -10.78 21.37 7.49
C TRP A 42 -9.66 20.76 6.64
N PHE A 43 -9.10 21.55 5.70
CA PHE A 43 -8.02 21.09 4.83
C PHE A 43 -6.71 21.00 5.61
N ASN A 44 -6.43 22.00 6.45
CA ASN A 44 -5.26 22.00 7.31
C ASN A 44 -5.27 20.79 8.25
N ASP A 45 -6.43 20.49 8.86
CA ASP A 45 -6.57 19.34 9.77
C ASP A 45 -6.28 18.04 9.04
N TYR A 46 -6.84 17.86 7.84
CA TYR A 46 -6.61 16.66 7.04
C TYR A 46 -5.13 16.45 6.70
N ILE A 47 -4.46 17.49 6.19
CA ILE A 47 -3.04 17.43 5.83
C ILE A 47 -2.17 17.22 7.06
N ASN A 48 -2.39 17.99 8.13
CA ASN A 48 -1.59 17.86 9.35
C ASN A 48 -1.78 16.48 10.00
N THR A 49 -2.98 15.89 9.98
CA THR A 49 -3.21 14.54 10.53
C THR A 49 -2.53 13.46 9.70
N ILE A 50 -2.61 13.50 8.37
CA ILE A 50 -1.99 12.48 7.51
C ILE A 50 -0.46 12.51 7.67
N PHE A 51 0.15 13.69 7.58
CA PHE A 51 1.60 13.81 7.59
C PHE A 51 2.23 13.74 8.99
N SER A 52 1.43 13.86 10.05
CA SER A 52 1.90 13.61 11.42
C SER A 52 1.85 12.13 11.83
N SER A 53 1.26 11.25 11.01
CA SER A 53 1.18 9.81 11.28
C SER A 53 2.29 9.04 10.54
N PRO A 54 3.31 8.51 11.26
CA PRO A 54 4.39 7.73 10.65
C PRO A 54 3.94 6.53 9.79
N PRO A 55 3.03 5.66 10.25
CA PRO A 55 2.60 4.52 9.44
C PRO A 55 1.84 4.99 8.18
N THR A 56 1.09 6.09 8.27
CA THR A 56 0.34 6.62 7.12
C THR A 56 1.28 7.15 6.04
N VAL A 57 2.28 7.96 6.41
CA VAL A 57 3.27 8.47 5.45
C VAL A 57 4.10 7.34 4.87
N GLY A 58 4.57 6.41 5.72
CA GLY A 58 5.35 5.25 5.26
C GLY A 58 4.60 4.40 4.25
N LEU A 59 3.32 4.09 4.51
CA LEU A 59 2.48 3.34 3.56
C LEU A 59 2.22 4.13 2.28
N MET A 60 1.96 5.44 2.37
CA MET A 60 1.72 6.28 1.19
C MET A 60 2.94 6.28 0.26
N VAL A 61 4.14 6.46 0.82
CA VAL A 61 5.41 6.40 0.07
C VAL A 61 5.65 5.00 -0.50
N ALA A 62 5.41 3.95 0.29
CA ALA A 62 5.59 2.57 -0.16
C ALA A 62 4.68 2.23 -1.35
N VAL A 63 3.40 2.59 -1.27
CA VAL A 63 2.43 2.39 -2.37
C VAL A 63 2.83 3.22 -3.58
N PHE A 64 3.21 4.48 -3.38
CA PHE A 64 3.62 5.35 -4.48
C PHE A 64 4.82 4.76 -5.24
N LEU A 65 5.86 4.36 -4.51
CA LEU A 65 7.08 3.78 -5.10
C LEU A 65 6.81 2.40 -5.72
N ASP A 66 5.96 1.58 -5.11
CA ASP A 66 5.61 0.28 -5.68
C ASP A 66 4.87 0.42 -7.02
N ASN A 67 4.06 1.48 -7.19
CA ASN A 67 3.35 1.75 -8.45
C ASN A 67 4.20 2.45 -9.51
N THR A 68 5.11 3.34 -9.12
CA THR A 68 5.90 4.15 -10.08
C THR A 68 7.19 3.48 -10.53
N LEU A 69 7.79 2.58 -9.73
CA LEU A 69 9.01 1.89 -10.11
C LEU A 69 8.71 0.71 -11.04
N GLU A 70 8.62 1.01 -12.34
CA GLU A 70 8.49 0.00 -13.38
C GLU A 70 9.84 -0.63 -13.71
N VAL A 71 9.97 -1.93 -13.45
CA VAL A 71 11.17 -2.74 -13.75
C VAL A 71 10.73 -3.89 -14.65
N LYS A 72 11.59 -4.30 -15.59
CA LYS A 72 11.33 -5.41 -16.54
C LYS A 72 10.73 -6.68 -15.90
N ASP A 73 11.03 -6.94 -14.62
CA ASP A 73 10.56 -8.10 -13.86
C ASP A 73 9.55 -7.76 -12.73
N ALA A 74 8.89 -6.59 -12.78
CA ALA A 74 8.01 -6.13 -11.69
C ALA A 74 6.90 -7.14 -11.34
N GLY A 75 6.33 -7.81 -12.34
CA GLY A 75 5.35 -8.88 -12.11
C GLY A 75 5.92 -10.07 -11.33
N ARG A 76 7.17 -10.47 -11.61
CA ARG A 76 7.85 -11.56 -10.90
C ARG A 76 8.14 -11.19 -9.44
N ASP A 77 8.62 -9.97 -9.22
CA ASP A 77 8.93 -9.46 -7.87
C ASP A 77 7.68 -9.24 -7.00
N ARG A 78 6.54 -8.90 -7.61
CA ARG A 78 5.23 -8.82 -6.93
C ARG A 78 4.63 -10.20 -6.63
N GLY A 79 5.32 -11.29 -7.03
CA GLY A 79 4.82 -12.64 -6.87
C GLY A 79 3.65 -12.97 -7.79
N MET A 80 3.39 -12.16 -8.81
CA MET A 80 2.29 -12.37 -9.76
C MET A 80 2.28 -13.79 -10.35
N PRO A 81 3.44 -14.40 -10.70
CA PRO A 81 3.50 -15.80 -11.14
C PRO A 81 2.96 -16.80 -10.11
N TRP A 82 3.17 -16.57 -8.81
CA TRP A 82 2.61 -17.41 -7.75
C TRP A 82 1.09 -17.28 -7.68
N TRP A 83 0.56 -16.09 -7.97
CA TRP A 83 -0.89 -15.83 -8.01
C TRP A 83 -1.57 -16.36 -9.28
N VAL A 84 -0.84 -16.75 -10.33
CA VAL A 84 -1.43 -17.19 -11.61
C VAL A 84 -2.40 -18.37 -11.45
N PRO A 85 -2.06 -19.47 -10.74
CA PRO A 85 -2.99 -20.58 -10.55
C PRO A 85 -4.24 -20.18 -9.77
N PHE A 86 -4.12 -19.21 -8.86
CA PHE A 86 -5.23 -18.76 -8.02
C PHE A 86 -6.24 -17.86 -8.75
N ARG A 87 -5.90 -17.36 -9.94
CA ARG A 87 -6.79 -16.49 -10.75
C ARG A 87 -7.86 -17.24 -11.51
N SER A 88 -7.74 -18.56 -11.65
CA SER A 88 -8.77 -19.40 -12.27
C SER A 88 -9.31 -20.37 -11.22
N PHE A 89 -10.61 -20.58 -11.23
CA PHE A 89 -11.26 -21.47 -10.27
C PHE A 89 -10.74 -22.91 -10.32
N LYS A 90 -10.36 -23.40 -11.50
CA LYS A 90 -9.78 -24.75 -11.70
C LYS A 90 -8.25 -24.78 -11.69
N GLY A 91 -7.60 -23.66 -11.38
CA GLY A 91 -6.14 -23.55 -11.49
C GLY A 91 -5.37 -24.24 -10.35
N ASP A 92 -5.98 -24.39 -9.17
CA ASP A 92 -5.40 -25.05 -7.99
C ASP A 92 -6.52 -25.70 -7.17
N SER A 93 -6.29 -26.88 -6.58
CA SER A 93 -7.31 -27.58 -5.79
C SER A 93 -7.79 -26.78 -4.57
N ARG A 94 -6.96 -25.88 -4.05
CA ARG A 94 -7.32 -25.00 -2.92
C ARG A 94 -8.34 -23.93 -3.30
N ASN A 95 -8.44 -23.57 -4.58
CA ASN A 95 -9.44 -22.62 -5.06
C ASN A 95 -10.85 -23.19 -5.00
N GLU A 96 -11.01 -24.50 -5.21
CA GLU A 96 -12.32 -25.12 -5.19
C GLU A 96 -12.95 -25.03 -3.80
N GLU A 97 -12.17 -25.23 -2.73
CA GLU A 97 -12.68 -25.05 -1.36
C GLU A 97 -12.98 -23.58 -1.05
N PHE A 98 -12.05 -22.66 -1.36
CA PHE A 98 -12.18 -21.26 -0.97
C PHE A 98 -13.23 -20.47 -1.75
N TYR A 99 -13.40 -20.77 -3.04
CA TYR A 99 -14.32 -20.05 -3.92
C TYR A 99 -15.62 -20.81 -4.20
N SER A 100 -15.82 -21.98 -3.58
CA SER A 100 -17.09 -22.68 -3.67
C SER A 100 -18.22 -21.88 -3.02
N LEU A 101 -19.28 -21.65 -3.79
CA LEU A 101 -20.52 -21.09 -3.29
C LEU A 101 -21.23 -22.11 -2.39
N PRO A 102 -21.85 -21.64 -1.29
CA PRO A 102 -22.64 -22.50 -0.42
C PRO A 102 -23.81 -23.13 -1.21
N PHE A 103 -24.30 -24.27 -0.72
CA PHE A 103 -25.41 -25.02 -1.34
C PHE A 103 -25.17 -25.49 -2.78
N ASN A 104 -23.90 -25.69 -3.17
CA ASN A 104 -23.52 -26.20 -4.49
C ASN A 104 -23.98 -25.28 -5.66
N LEU A 105 -24.10 -23.98 -5.39
CA LEU A 105 -24.54 -22.96 -6.36
C LEU A 105 -23.55 -22.76 -7.53
N ASN A 106 -22.33 -23.29 -7.41
CA ASN A 106 -21.31 -23.35 -8.48
C ASN A 106 -21.84 -24.01 -9.76
N ARG A 107 -22.88 -24.85 -9.65
CA ARG A 107 -23.53 -25.50 -10.79
C ARG A 107 -24.35 -24.52 -11.64
N PHE A 108 -24.83 -23.42 -11.03
CA PHE A 108 -25.64 -22.40 -11.70
C PHE A 108 -24.82 -21.17 -12.10
N PHE A 109 -23.74 -20.90 -11.39
CA PHE A 109 -22.77 -19.86 -11.70
C PHE A 109 -21.41 -20.51 -11.95
N PRO A 110 -21.21 -21.12 -13.14
CA PRO A 110 -19.97 -21.78 -13.47
C PRO A 110 -18.84 -20.74 -13.42
N PRO A 111 -17.83 -20.96 -12.58
CA PRO A 111 -16.74 -20.02 -12.47
C PRO A 111 -15.85 -20.12 -13.71
N SER A 112 -15.59 -18.97 -14.33
CA SER A 112 -14.69 -18.80 -15.47
C SER A 112 -13.22 -18.83 -15.03
#